data_AF-A0A2E4KRR4-F1
#
_entry.id   AF-A0A2E4KRR4-F1
#
_cell.length_a   1.000
_cell.length_b   1.000
_cell.length_c   1.000
_cell.angle_alpha   90.00
_cell.angle_beta   90.00
_cell.angle_gamma   90.00
#
_symmetry.space_group_name_H-M   'P 1'
#
loop_
_entity.id
_entity.type
_entity.pdbx_description
1 polymer ?
#
loop_
_entity_poly.entity_id
_entity_poly.type
_entity_poly.pdbx_seq_one_letter_code
_entity_poly.pdbx_strand_id
1 'polypeptide(L)' 'MSVEQALAAYDSLGSKVVAVKSQIHAGGRGKGTLYHPESGDQVMEGGVKIAFSREDVEKYAENILGNILVTKQTGED' A
#
# COMPACT_ATOMS: atom_id res chain seq x y z
N MET A 1 0.85 1.82 12.50
CA MET A 1 1.14 2.80 11.43
C MET A 1 -0.19 3.37 10.99
N SER A 2 -0.38 4.68 11.05
CA SER A 2 -1.56 5.38 10.49
C SER A 2 -1.21 6.12 9.20
N VAL A 3 -2.21 6.68 8.51
CA VAL A 3 -2.01 7.52 7.32
C VAL A 3 -1.22 8.78 7.69
N GLU A 4 -1.53 9.42 8.81
CA GLU A 4 -0.81 10.61 9.30
C GLU A 4 0.67 10.30 9.56
N GLN A 5 0.97 9.11 10.11
CA GLN A 5 2.35 8.68 10.31
C GLN A 5 3.08 8.44 8.98
N ALA A 6 2.40 7.97 7.94
CA ALA A 6 2.98 7.81 6.60
C ALA A 6 3.29 9.19 5.97
N LEU A 7 2.42 10.17 6.16
CA LEU A 7 2.60 11.53 5.67
C LEU A 7 3.75 12.25 6.39
N ALA A 8 3.79 12.14 7.72
CA ALA A 8 4.90 12.68 8.50
C ALA A 8 6.25 12.05 8.10
N ALA A 9 6.27 10.75 7.76
CA ALA A 9 7.47 10.09 7.24
C ALA A 9 7.88 10.61 5.86
N TYR A 10 6.93 10.86 4.95
CA TYR A 10 7.19 11.49 3.66
C TYR A 10 7.81 12.89 3.83
N ASP A 11 7.19 13.72 4.68
CA ASP A 11 7.67 15.08 4.97
C ASP A 11 9.09 15.05 5.56
N SER A 12 9.39 14.08 6.44
CA SER A 12 10.73 13.89 7.02
C SER A 12 11.77 13.34 6.06
N LEU A 13 11.37 12.57 5.03
CA LEU A 13 12.30 12.00 4.05
C LEU A 13 12.88 13.09 3.12
N GLY A 14 12.15 14.20 2.91
CA GLY A 14 12.59 15.30 2.03
C GLY A 14 12.83 14.88 0.57
N SER A 15 12.25 13.76 0.13
CA SER A 15 12.41 13.22 -1.22
C SER A 15 11.22 13.59 -2.10
N LYS A 16 11.49 13.88 -3.37
CA LYS A 16 10.46 14.14 -4.39
C LYS A 16 9.73 12.88 -4.86
N VAL A 17 10.32 11.71 -4.61
CA VAL A 17 9.77 10.42 -5.03
C VAL A 17 9.99 9.40 -3.91
N VAL A 18 8.94 8.70 -3.51
CA VAL A 18 9.00 7.65 -2.49
C VAL A 18 8.22 6.41 -2.91
N ALA A 19 8.50 5.28 -2.27
CA ALA A 19 7.71 4.07 -2.44
C ALA A 19 6.87 3.80 -1.18
N VAL A 20 5.56 3.70 -1.35
CA VAL A 20 4.62 3.25 -0.29
C VAL A 20 4.42 1.74 -0.45
N LYS A 21 4.70 0.96 0.60
CA LYS A 21 4.78 -0.50 0.52
C LYS A 21 3.99 -1.17 1.63
N SER A 22 3.08 -2.08 1.26
CA SER A 22 2.46 -3.01 2.20
C SER A 22 3.53 -3.81 2.94
N GLN A 23 3.39 -3.88 4.27
CA GLN A 23 4.27 -4.65 5.13
C GLN A 23 3.58 -5.97 5.48
N ILE A 24 3.93 -7.02 4.74
CA ILE A 24 3.47 -8.39 4.96
C ILE A 24 4.68 -9.33 4.84
N HIS A 25 4.59 -10.53 5.43
CA HIS A 25 5.67 -11.52 5.34
C HIS A 25 5.85 -12.07 3.92
N ALA A 26 4.77 -12.18 3.13
CA ALA A 26 4.84 -12.73 1.79
C ALA A 26 5.54 -11.79 0.79
N GLY A 27 6.20 -12.40 -0.20
CA GLY A 27 6.75 -11.68 -1.35
C GLY A 27 5.68 -11.28 -2.37
N GLY A 28 6.10 -10.87 -3.57
CA GLY A 28 5.17 -10.65 -4.69
C GLY A 28 4.29 -9.40 -4.59
N ARG A 29 4.49 -8.54 -3.58
CA ARG A 29 3.66 -7.36 -3.27
C ARG A 29 3.37 -6.45 -4.46
N GLY A 30 4.35 -6.18 -5.32
CA GLY A 30 4.18 -5.28 -6.46
C GLY A 30 3.15 -5.74 -7.49
N LYS A 31 2.90 -7.05 -7.60
CA LYS A 31 1.90 -7.64 -8.52
C LYS A 31 0.65 -8.16 -7.79
N GLY A 32 0.52 -7.90 -6.49
CA GLY A 32 -0.66 -8.31 -5.74
C GLY A 32 -1.84 -7.36 -5.95
N THR A 33 -2.99 -7.69 -5.36
CA THR A 33 -4.21 -6.88 -5.39
C THR A 33 -4.73 -6.68 -3.96
N LEU A 34 -5.11 -5.46 -3.62
CA LEU A 34 -5.70 -5.09 -2.33
C LEU A 34 -7.22 -5.23 -2.39
N TYR A 35 -7.78 -5.87 -1.38
CA TYR A 35 -9.22 -6.08 -1.21
C TYR A 35 -9.69 -5.57 0.14
N HIS A 36 -10.91 -5.03 0.17
CA HIS A 36 -11.54 -4.65 1.43
C HIS A 36 -11.85 -5.92 2.25
N PRO A 37 -11.50 -5.98 3.55
CA PRO A 37 -11.58 -7.20 4.34
C PRO A 37 -13.00 -7.73 4.53
N GLU A 38 -14.01 -6.84 4.54
CA GLU A 38 -15.40 -7.21 4.76
C GLU A 38 -16.17 -7.45 3.45
N SER A 39 -16.21 -6.47 2.54
CA SER A 39 -16.94 -6.61 1.27
C SER A 39 -16.26 -7.49 0.22
N GLY A 40 -14.94 -7.67 0.31
CA GLY A 40 -14.16 -8.36 -0.72
C GLY A 40 -13.96 -7.55 -2.00
N ASP A 41 -14.35 -6.27 -2.02
CA ASP A 41 -14.18 -5.40 -3.18
C ASP A 41 -12.71 -5.12 -3.45
N GLN A 42 -12.33 -5.09 -4.73
CA GLN A 42 -11.00 -4.67 -5.14
C GLN A 42 -10.81 -3.17 -4.88
N VAL A 43 -9.81 -2.84 -4.06
CA VAL A 43 -9.48 -1.46 -3.68
C VAL A 43 -8.41 -0.88 -4.61
N MET A 44 -7.33 -1.62 -4.82
CA MET A 44 -6.17 -1.13 -5.58
C MET A 44 -5.28 -2.27 -6.08
N GLU A 45 -4.75 -2.17 -7.29
CA GLU A 45 -3.69 -3.05 -7.76
C GLU A 45 -2.31 -2.65 -7.21
N GLY A 46 -1.54 -3.63 -6.76
CA GLY A 46 -0.18 -3.51 -6.28
C GLY A 46 -0.06 -3.03 -4.84
N GLY A 47 0.62 -3.82 -4.00
CA GLY A 47 1.04 -3.43 -2.65
C GLY A 47 2.36 -2.64 -2.60
N VAL A 48 2.88 -2.20 -3.74
CA VAL A 48 4.04 -1.31 -3.85
C VAL A 48 3.70 -0.23 -4.87
N LYS A 49 3.62 1.03 -4.42
CA LYS A 49 3.30 2.18 -5.27
C LYS A 49 4.38 3.24 -5.18
N ILE A 50 4.70 3.86 -6.32
CA ILE A 50 5.61 5.00 -6.38
C ILE A 50 4.77 6.26 -6.31
N ALA A 51 5.04 7.09 -5.30
CA ALA A 51 4.38 8.36 -5.06
C ALA A 51 5.31 9.50 -5.48
N PHE A 52 4.73 10.49 -6.18
CA PHE A 52 5.41 11.69 -6.65
C PHE A 52 4.97 12.95 -5.89
N SER A 53 3.97 12.81 -5.01
CA SER A 53 3.48 13.89 -4.16
C SER A 53 3.04 13.37 -2.79
N ARG A 54 2.72 14.30 -1.88
CA ARG A 54 2.19 13.97 -0.56
C ARG A 54 0.79 13.36 -0.63
N GLU A 55 -0.03 13.83 -1.56
CA GLU A 55 -1.38 13.34 -1.84
C GLU A 55 -1.35 11.91 -2.39
N ASP A 56 -0.36 11.58 -3.24
CA ASP A 56 -0.13 10.20 -3.66
C ASP A 56 0.15 9.30 -2.46
N VAL A 57 0.98 9.76 -1.52
CA VAL A 57 1.29 9.00 -0.29
C VAL A 57 0.05 8.77 0.55
N GLU A 58 -0.79 9.80 0.75
CA GLU A 58 -2.06 9.72 1.47
C GLU A 58 -2.95 8.66 0.86
N LYS A 59 -3.25 8.80 -0.44
CA LYS A 59 -4.10 7.88 -1.19
C LYS A 59 -3.60 6.43 -1.13
N TYR A 60 -2.29 6.22 -1.31
CA TYR A 60 -1.74 4.85 -1.29
C TYR A 60 -1.72 4.28 0.14
N ALA A 61 -1.48 5.10 1.16
CA ALA A 61 -1.53 4.66 2.55
C ALA A 61 -2.94 4.27 2.98
N GLU A 62 -3.95 5.07 2.62
CA GLU A 62 -5.38 4.77 2.85
C GLU A 62 -5.78 3.43 2.22
N ASN A 63 -5.37 3.19 0.97
CA ASN A 63 -5.68 1.95 0.28
C ASN A 63 -4.91 0.73 0.80
N ILE A 64 -3.71 0.91 1.35
CA ILE A 64 -2.87 -0.18 1.85
C ILE A 64 -3.23 -0.56 3.29
N LEU A 65 -3.46 0.42 4.16
CA LEU A 65 -3.74 0.18 5.57
C LEU A 65 -5.15 -0.37 5.75
N GLY A 66 -5.27 -1.45 6.53
CA GLY A 66 -6.57 -2.08 6.82
C GLY A 66 -7.09 -3.03 5.73
N ASN A 67 -6.55 -2.99 4.51
CA ASN A 67 -6.94 -3.87 3.42
C ASN A 67 -6.06 -5.12 3.30
N ILE A 68 -6.61 -6.16 2.67
CA ILE A 68 -5.95 -7.46 2.48
C ILE A 68 -5.21 -7.45 1.15
N LEU A 69 -3.88 -7.62 1.19
CA LEU A 69 -3.08 -7.79 -0.02
C LEU A 69 -2.99 -9.28 -0.38
N VAL A 70 -3.63 -9.66 -1.48
CA VAL A 70 -3.47 -10.99 -2.08
C VAL A 70 -2.37 -10.92 -3.12
N THR A 71 -1.38 -11.81 -3.00
CA THR A 71 -0.25 -11.94 -3.92
C THR A 71 -0.27 -13.33 -4.55
N LYS A 72 0.56 -13.57 -5.57
CA LYS A 72 0.77 -14.92 -6.10
C LYS A 72 1.16 -15.95 -5.03
N GLN A 73 1.78 -15.52 -3.94
CA GLN A 73 2.26 -16.39 -2.86
C GLN A 73 1.24 -16.58 -1.73
N THR A 74 0.11 -15.87 -1.78
CA THR A 74 -0.94 -15.93 -0.76
C THR A 74 -2.34 -16.17 -1.33
N GLY A 75 -2.52 -16.13 -2.65
CA GLY A 75 -3.72 -16.60 -3.33
C GLY A 75 -3.82 -18.12 -3.32
N GLU A 76 -5.00 -18.66 -3.64
CA GLU A 76 -5.29 -20.10 -3.58
C GLU A 76 -4.38 -20.92 -4.51
N ASP A 77 -4.16 -22.18 -4.12
CA ASP A 77 -3.52 -23.22 -4.94
C ASP A 77 -4.24 -23.41 -6.30
#